data_AF-A0AAU7A9M8-F1
#
_entry.id   AF-A0AAU7A9M8-F1
#
_cell.length_a   1.000
_cell.length_b   1.000
_cell.length_c   1.000
_cell.angle_alpha   90.00
_cell.angle_beta   90.00
_cell.angle_gamma   90.00
#
_symmetry.space_group_name_H-M   'P 1'
#
loop_
_entity.id
_entity.type
_entity.pdbx_description
1 polymer ?
#
loop_
_entity_poly.entity_id
_entity_poly.type
_entity_poly.pdbx_seq_one_letter_code
_entity_poly.pdbx_strand_id
1 'polypeptide(L)' 'MAPQTALSPGTELVRSYRGQTYTVLVRDNGFEWNGSCYGSLSEIATLITGSRRSGPKFFGLKP' A
#
# COMPACT_ATOMS: atom_id res chain seq x y z
N MET A 1 19.22 9.67 -10.12
CA MET A 1 18.76 8.30 -9.87
C MET A 1 18.13 8.29 -8.48
N ALA A 2 16.83 8.61 -8.40
CA ALA A 2 16.13 8.69 -7.11
C ALA A 2 15.86 7.26 -6.62
N PRO A 3 16.04 6.96 -5.32
CA PRO A 3 15.81 5.62 -4.81
C PRO A 3 14.32 5.33 -4.91
N GLN A 4 13.97 4.35 -5.75
CA GLN A 4 12.63 3.78 -5.76
C GLN A 4 12.37 3.29 -4.34
N THR A 5 11.43 3.94 -3.64
CA THR A 5 10.97 3.68 -2.26
C THR A 5 11.18 2.21 -1.87
N ALA A 6 12.33 1.90 -1.29
CA ALA A 6 12.66 0.57 -0.80
C ALA A 6 11.93 0.44 0.52
N LEU A 7 10.62 0.15 0.44
CA LEU A 7 9.85 -0.14 1.63
C LEU A 7 10.45 -1.38 2.28
N SER A 8 10.99 -1.18 3.47
CA SER A 8 11.55 -2.30 4.22
C SER A 8 10.40 -3.24 4.60
N PRO A 9 10.56 -4.57 4.39
CA PRO A 9 9.62 -5.55 4.91
C PRO A 9 9.48 -5.35 6.43
N GLY A 10 8.23 -5.34 6.91
CA GLY A 10 7.89 -4.94 8.29
C GLY A 10 7.41 -3.50 8.44
N THR A 11 7.44 -2.68 7.37
CA THR A 11 6.84 -1.34 7.39
C THR A 11 5.32 -1.44 7.38
N GLU A 12 4.64 -0.76 8.30
CA GLU A 12 3.17 -0.64 8.26
C GLU A 12 2.75 0.70 7.63
N LEU A 13 2.02 0.62 6.53
CA LEU A 13 1.43 1.74 5.83
C LEU A 13 0.00 1.94 6.32
N VAL A 14 -0.21 2.98 7.13
CA VAL A 14 -1.54 3.34 7.63
C VAL A 14 -2.13 4.42 6.74
N ARG A 15 -3.36 4.20 6.25
CA ARG A 15 -4.07 5.13 5.38
C ARG A 15 -5.52 5.29 5.78
N SER A 16 -5.94 6.52 6.07
CA SER A 16 -7.35 6.84 6.28
C SER A 16 -8.02 7.21 4.96
N TYR A 17 -9.12 6.53 4.63
CA TYR A 17 -9.91 6.77 3.43
C TYR A 17 -11.39 6.50 3.68
N ARG A 18 -12.29 7.36 3.19
CA ARG A 18 -13.76 7.28 3.41
C ARG A 18 -14.19 7.08 4.88
N GLY A 19 -13.43 7.66 5.82
CA GLY A 19 -13.70 7.52 7.25
C GLY A 19 -13.25 6.19 7.87
N GLN A 20 -12.57 5.33 7.10
CA GLN A 20 -12.01 4.08 7.59
C GLN A 20 -10.48 4.09 7.49
N THR A 21 -9.82 3.49 8.47
CA THR A 21 -8.36 3.35 8.48
C THR A 21 -7.98 1.99 7.93
N TYR A 22 -7.06 2.00 6.97
CA TYR A 22 -6.53 0.84 6.27
C TYR A 22 -5.05 0.70 6.60
N THR A 23 -4.68 -0.39 7.25
CA THR A 23 -3.28 -0.68 7.61
C THR A 23 -2.75 -1.79 6.72
N VAL A 24 -1.69 -1.50 5.97
CA VAL A 24 -1.04 -2.43 5.04
C VAL A 24 0.37 -2.72 5.53
N LEU A 25 0.67 -3.98 5.79
CA LEU A 25 1.99 -4.44 6.20
C LEU A 25 2.83 -4.75 4.97
N VAL A 26 4.00 -4.16 4.84
CA VAL A 26 4.94 -4.49 3.77
C VAL A 26 5.61 -5.82 4.11
N ARG A 27 5.59 -6.76 3.18
CA ARG A 27 6.23 -8.06 3.28
C ARG A 27 7.34 -8.14 2.23
N ASP A 28 8.28 -9.06 2.42
CA ASP A 28 9.41 -9.25 1.50
C ASP A 28 8.94 -9.50 0.05
N ASN A 29 7.85 -10.26 -0.09
CA ASN A 29 7.31 -10.68 -1.37
C ASN A 29 6.00 -9.95 -1.77
N GLY A 30 5.65 -8.86 -1.09
CA GLY A 30 4.39 -8.14 -1.37
C GLY A 30 3.87 -7.32 -0.21
N PHE A 31 2.55 -7.34 -0.02
CA PHE A 31 1.85 -6.48 0.93
C PHE A 31 0.70 -7.26 1.59
N GLU A 32 0.57 -7.18 2.90
CA GLU A 32 -0.52 -7.79 3.64
C GLU A 32 -1.51 -6.71 4.08
N TRP A 33 -2.79 -6.90 3.80
CA TRP A 33 -3.85 -5.99 4.21
C TRP A 33 -5.03 -6.78 4.76
N ASN A 34 -5.43 -6.46 6.00
CA ASN A 34 -6.56 -7.09 6.68
C ASN A 34 -6.49 -8.64 6.72
N GLY A 35 -5.29 -9.20 6.84
CA GLY A 35 -5.04 -10.66 6.83
C GLY A 35 -4.93 -11.30 5.44
N SER A 36 -5.09 -10.52 4.36
CA SER A 36 -4.91 -10.98 2.98
C SER A 36 -3.58 -10.51 2.40
N CYS A 37 -2.87 -11.40 1.72
CA CYS A 37 -1.63 -11.08 1.01
C CYS A 37 -1.92 -10.64 -0.43
N TYR A 38 -1.30 -9.55 -0.85
CA TYR A 38 -1.42 -8.93 -2.18
C TYR A 38 -0.03 -8.75 -2.78
N GLY A 39 0.08 -8.95 -4.10
CA GLY A 39 1.35 -8.80 -4.80
C GLY A 39 1.77 -7.34 -5.01
N SER A 40 0.87 -6.37 -4.83
CA SER A 40 1.14 -4.96 -5.15
C SER A 40 0.23 -3.97 -4.43
N LEU A 41 0.79 -2.82 -4.03
CA LEU A 41 0.02 -1.72 -3.44
C LEU A 41 -1.07 -1.14 -4.34
N SER A 42 -0.88 -1.18 -5.66
CA SER A 42 -1.90 -0.70 -6.60
C SER A 42 -3.16 -1.55 -6.55
N GLU A 43 -3.03 -2.85 -6.25
CA GLU A 43 -4.16 -3.77 -6.07
C GLU A 43 -4.94 -3.37 -4.82
N ILE A 44 -4.24 -3.21 -3.68
CA ILE A 44 -4.85 -2.77 -2.43
C ILE A 44 -5.49 -1.37 -2.58
N ALA A 45 -4.80 -0.42 -3.20
CA ALA A 45 -5.35 0.92 -3.43
C ALA A 45 -6.60 0.88 -4.31
N THR A 46 -6.64 0.01 -5.33
CA THR A 46 -7.81 -0.18 -6.18
C THR A 46 -8.96 -0.81 -5.40
N LEU A 47 -8.69 -1.78 -4.53
CA LEU A 47 -9.69 -2.39 -3.65
C LEU A 47 -10.27 -1.40 -2.65
N ILE A 48 -9.43 -0.56 -2.03
CA ILE A 48 -9.86 0.47 -1.08
C ILE A 48 -10.66 1.57 -1.78
N THR A 49 -10.18 2.06 -2.92
CA THR A 49 -10.80 3.19 -3.63
C THR A 49 -11.93 2.80 -4.55
N GLY A 50 -12.04 1.51 -4.94
CA GLY A 50 -12.99 1.02 -5.95
C GLY A 50 -12.64 1.46 -7.38
N SER A 51 -11.45 2.01 -7.62
CA SER A 51 -11.02 2.55 -8.91
C SER A 51 -9.51 2.42 -9.07
N ARG A 52 -9.04 2.24 -10.32
CA ARG A 52 -7.61 2.02 -10.60
C ARG A 52 -6.80 3.25 -10.19
N ARG A 53 -6.08 3.17 -9.07
CA ARG A 53 -5.26 4.24 -8.49
C ARG A 53 -3.82 3.78 -8.33
N SER A 54 -2.88 4.71 -8.51
CA SER A 54 -1.46 4.44 -8.21
C SER A 54 -1.30 4.15 -6.72
N GLY A 55 -1.03 2.89 -6.38
CA GLY A 55 -0.76 2.45 -5.01
C GLY A 55 0.24 3.32 -4.26
N PRO A 56 1.42 3.63 -4.86
CA PRO A 56 2.42 4.48 -4.21
C PRO A 56 1.86 5.82 -3.76
N LYS A 57 1.19 6.51 -4.69
CA LYS A 57 0.63 7.84 -4.48
C LYS A 57 -0.53 7.83 -3.47
N PHE A 58 -1.30 6.75 -3.42
CA PHE A 58 -2.38 6.57 -2.45
C PHE A 58 -1.86 6.38 -1.03
N PHE A 59 -0.79 5.59 -0.86
CA PHE A 59 -0.15 5.34 0.43
C PHE A 59 0.89 6.40 0.83
N GLY A 60 1.02 7.49 0.06
CA GLY A 60 1.93 8.59 0.39
C GLY A 60 3.40 8.30 0.08
N LEU A 61 3.68 7.27 -0.72
CA LEU A 61 5.00 6.92 -1.20
C LEU A 61 5.37 7.92 -2.31
N LYS A 62 6.36 8.75 -2.01
CA LYS A 62 6.90 9.74 -2.95
C LYS A 62 7.75 9.04 -4.01
N PRO A 63 7.78 9.55 -5.26
CA PRO A 63 8.69 9.07 -6.31
C PRO A 63 10.16 9.32 -5.96
#